data_AF-A0A399QAI9-F1
#
_entry.id   AF-A0A399QAI9-F1
#
_cell.length_a   1.000
_cell.length_b   1.000
_cell.length_c   1.000
_cell.angle_alpha   90.00
_cell.angle_beta   90.00
_cell.angle_gamma   90.00
#
_symmetry.space_group_name_H-M   'P 1'
#
loop_
_entity.id
_entity.type
_entity.pdbx_description
1 polymer ?
#
loop_
_entity_poly.entity_id
_entity_poly.type
_entity_poly.pdbx_seq_one_letter_code
_entity_poly.pdbx_strand_id
1 'polypeptide(L)'
;MFDKKFISQAIDRSAQSPLDRRRFFSAAGVAGLGVGAAALIPATGAQAADAQAEADAGAVTDAAVLNFALNLEYLEAEFYLRAVTGNGLVPNDISGVGTLGAVTGGRAVQFQDYAIRQYAYEIAQDEKAHVKFLRAALGSARVARPAINLDAAFTAAARAAGLISGTQTFDAFANQENFLLASFIFEDVGVTAYKGAAPLITNKTYLEAAAGILAVEAYHAGIIRSQLFARGLAAPANAISNARDSLDGSTDLDQGITVSG
;
A
#
# COMPACT_ATOMS: atom_id res chain seq x y z
N MET A 1 14.81 -4.71 -16.14
CA MET A 1 14.27 -5.97 -15.60
C MET A 1 14.21 -5.83 -14.09
N PHE A 2 13.08 -5.34 -13.57
CA PHE A 2 12.87 -5.12 -12.15
C PHE A 2 12.44 -6.43 -11.49
N ASP A 3 13.02 -6.69 -10.33
CA ASP A 3 13.24 -8.03 -9.77
C ASP A 3 11.96 -8.59 -9.12
N LYS A 4 11.48 -9.72 -9.66
CA LYS A 4 10.32 -10.50 -9.18
C LYS A 4 10.43 -10.88 -7.69
N LYS A 5 11.64 -10.80 -7.10
CA LYS A 5 11.92 -11.00 -5.68
C LYS A 5 11.26 -9.99 -4.75
N PHE A 6 11.12 -8.73 -5.14
CA PHE A 6 10.55 -7.70 -4.27
C PHE A 6 9.04 -7.91 -4.06
N ILE A 7 8.34 -8.21 -5.16
CA ILE A 7 6.90 -8.50 -5.17
C ILE A 7 6.61 -9.86 -4.51
N SER A 8 7.45 -10.89 -4.74
CA SER A 8 7.28 -12.18 -4.06
C SER A 8 7.52 -12.09 -2.55
N GLN A 9 8.47 -11.27 -2.10
CA GLN A 9 8.74 -11.04 -0.68
C GLN A 9 7.67 -10.20 0.02
N ALA A 10 7.02 -9.28 -0.68
CA ALA A 10 5.86 -8.56 -0.15
C ALA A 10 4.68 -9.52 0.08
N ILE A 11 4.49 -10.50 -0.80
CA ILE A 11 3.34 -11.41 -0.80
C ILE A 11 3.58 -12.66 0.10
N ASP A 12 4.83 -13.08 0.27
CA ASP A 12 5.21 -14.08 1.26
C ASP A 12 4.98 -13.60 2.71
N ARG A 13 4.97 -12.27 2.93
CA ARG A 13 4.78 -11.63 4.25
C ARG A 13 3.32 -11.36 4.60
N SER A 14 2.41 -11.32 3.62
CA SER A 14 0.98 -11.03 3.85
C SER A 14 0.09 -12.26 3.97
N ALA A 15 0.52 -13.44 3.47
CA ALA A 15 -0.29 -14.67 3.46
C ALA A 15 0.13 -15.67 4.57
N GLN A 16 -0.81 -16.02 5.45
CA GLN A 16 -0.57 -16.88 6.63
C GLN A 16 -0.38 -18.38 6.30
N SER A 17 -0.66 -18.82 5.08
CA SER A 17 -0.32 -20.16 4.60
C SER A 17 0.06 -20.16 3.10
N PRO A 18 0.82 -21.16 2.61
CA PRO A 18 1.08 -21.33 1.18
C PRO A 18 -0.20 -21.46 0.32
N LEU A 19 -1.29 -21.95 0.92
CA LEU A 19 -2.60 -22.06 0.27
C LEU A 19 -3.28 -20.69 0.15
N ASP A 20 -3.26 -19.86 1.19
CA ASP A 20 -3.80 -18.49 1.16
C ASP A 20 -3.06 -17.62 0.14
N ARG A 21 -1.75 -17.83 0.02
CA ARG A 21 -0.90 -17.15 -0.96
C ARG A 21 -1.32 -17.47 -2.38
N ARG A 22 -1.48 -18.77 -2.69
CA ARG A 22 -1.94 -19.23 -4.01
C ARG A 22 -3.33 -18.70 -4.35
N ARG A 23 -4.21 -18.57 -3.35
CA ARG A 23 -5.57 -18.04 -3.51
C ARG A 23 -5.59 -16.55 -3.75
N PHE A 24 -4.79 -15.77 -3.01
CA PHE A 24 -4.67 -14.33 -3.22
C PHE A 24 -4.18 -14.01 -4.65
N PHE A 25 -3.15 -14.72 -5.12
CA PHE A 25 -2.67 -14.58 -6.50
C PHE A 25 -3.69 -15.05 -7.56
N SER A 26 -4.43 -16.12 -7.29
CA SER A 26 -5.48 -16.61 -8.19
C SER A 26 -6.66 -15.63 -8.26
N ALA A 27 -7.04 -15.01 -7.14
CA ALA A 27 -8.10 -14.00 -7.08
C ALA A 27 -7.69 -12.71 -7.80
N ALA A 28 -6.44 -12.25 -7.62
CA ALA A 28 -5.91 -11.08 -8.33
C ALA A 28 -5.84 -11.29 -9.86
N GLY A 29 -5.50 -12.50 -10.32
CA GLY A 29 -5.51 -12.85 -11.74
C GLY A 29 -6.91 -12.92 -12.38
N VAL A 30 -7.94 -13.30 -11.61
CA VAL A 30 -9.34 -13.38 -12.06
C VAL A 30 -10.06 -12.02 -11.99
N ALA A 31 -9.69 -11.15 -11.05
CA ALA A 31 -10.25 -9.81 -10.88
C ALA A 31 -9.72 -8.76 -11.89
N GLY A 32 -8.90 -9.16 -12.86
CA GLY A 32 -8.45 -8.29 -13.95
C GLY A 32 -7.17 -7.48 -13.68
N LEU A 33 -6.48 -7.70 -12.55
CA LEU A 33 -5.19 -7.04 -12.24
C LEU A 33 -3.98 -7.71 -12.94
N GLY A 34 -4.18 -8.24 -14.16
CA GLY A 34 -3.10 -8.64 -15.05
C GLY A 34 -2.21 -9.81 -14.62
N VAL A 35 -2.71 -11.06 -14.68
CA VAL A 35 -1.95 -12.22 -15.19
C VAL A 35 -2.93 -13.17 -15.88
N GLY A 36 -2.80 -13.32 -17.20
CA GLY A 36 -3.73 -14.11 -18.02
C GLY A 36 -3.71 -15.62 -17.71
N ALA A 37 -4.90 -16.18 -17.51
CA ALA A 37 -5.28 -17.53 -17.92
C ALA A 37 -6.81 -17.69 -17.79
N ALA A 38 -7.52 -17.42 -18.88
CA ALA A 38 -8.90 -17.88 -19.06
C ALA A 38 -8.87 -19.38 -19.38
N ALA A 39 -9.65 -20.20 -18.66
CA ALA A 39 -10.02 -21.55 -19.13
C ALA A 39 -11.43 -21.91 -18.66
N LEU A 40 -12.21 -22.34 -19.65
CA LEU A 40 -13.65 -22.60 -19.67
C LEU A 40 -14.03 -23.93 -18.99
N ILE A 41 -15.23 -23.97 -18.39
CA ILE A 41 -15.86 -25.10 -17.67
C ILE A 41 -16.49 -26.10 -18.67
N PRO A 42 -16.75 -27.36 -18.28
CA PRO A 42 -18.15 -27.83 -18.34
C PRO A 42 -18.61 -28.53 -17.05
N ALA A 43 -19.76 -28.09 -16.54
CA ALA A 43 -20.42 -28.63 -15.35
C ALA A 43 -21.21 -29.90 -15.68
N THR A 44 -21.02 -30.96 -14.88
CA THR A 44 -21.95 -32.09 -14.79
C THR A 44 -22.74 -32.00 -13.48
N GLY A 45 -24.07 -32.04 -13.60
CA GLY A 45 -25.05 -31.60 -12.58
C GLY A 45 -25.24 -32.45 -11.33
N ALA A 46 -24.17 -32.95 -10.70
CA ALA A 46 -24.24 -33.65 -9.41
C ALA A 46 -23.30 -33.08 -8.33
N GLN A 47 -22.57 -31.99 -8.62
CA GLN A 47 -21.49 -31.45 -7.77
C GLN A 47 -21.84 -30.12 -7.10
N ALA A 48 -23.10 -29.67 -7.12
CA ALA A 48 -23.45 -28.34 -6.59
C ALA A 48 -23.26 -28.19 -5.06
N ALA A 49 -23.27 -29.30 -4.30
CA ALA A 49 -23.03 -29.26 -2.85
C ALA A 49 -21.54 -29.37 -2.48
N ASP A 50 -20.77 -30.20 -3.18
CA ASP A 50 -19.30 -30.33 -2.99
C ASP A 50 -18.52 -29.16 -3.61
N ALA A 51 -19.01 -28.57 -4.70
CA ALA A 51 -18.40 -27.37 -5.29
C ALA A 51 -18.56 -26.14 -4.39
N GLN A 52 -19.59 -26.09 -3.55
CA GLN A 52 -19.78 -25.02 -2.57
C GLN A 52 -18.80 -25.18 -1.38
N ALA A 53 -18.53 -26.42 -0.96
CA ALA A 53 -17.59 -26.74 0.11
C ALA A 53 -16.11 -26.60 -0.32
N GLU A 54 -15.79 -26.93 -1.58
CA GLU A 54 -14.46 -26.68 -2.17
C GLU A 54 -14.24 -25.19 -2.52
N ALA A 55 -15.31 -24.44 -2.82
CA ALA A 55 -15.23 -22.98 -2.99
C ALA A 55 -14.95 -22.25 -1.66
N ASP A 56 -15.56 -22.67 -0.56
CA ASP A 56 -15.31 -22.12 0.78
C ASP A 56 -13.91 -22.47 1.32
N ALA A 57 -13.43 -23.67 1.00
CA ALA A 57 -12.09 -24.09 1.36
C ALA A 57 -11.02 -23.39 0.53
N GLY A 58 -11.34 -22.51 -0.44
CA GLY A 58 -10.44 -21.91 -1.43
C GLY A 58 -10.44 -20.37 -1.50
N ALA A 59 -11.21 -19.67 -0.67
CA ALA A 59 -11.35 -18.21 -0.71
C ALA A 59 -10.19 -17.48 0.00
N VAL A 60 -9.88 -16.26 -0.44
CA VAL A 60 -9.04 -15.32 0.32
C VAL A 60 -9.81 -14.98 1.60
N THR A 61 -9.19 -15.19 2.77
CA THR A 61 -9.84 -14.86 4.03
C THR A 61 -9.76 -13.36 4.29
N ASP A 62 -10.77 -12.79 4.95
CA ASP A 62 -10.72 -11.39 5.39
C ASP A 62 -9.48 -11.11 6.25
N ALA A 63 -9.03 -12.08 7.05
CA ALA A 63 -7.80 -11.94 7.84
C ALA A 63 -6.54 -11.81 6.97
N ALA A 64 -6.49 -12.47 5.81
CA ALA A 64 -5.39 -12.30 4.86
C ALA A 64 -5.46 -10.90 4.20
N VAL A 65 -6.66 -10.44 3.82
CA VAL A 65 -6.87 -9.09 3.28
C VAL A 65 -6.46 -8.01 4.29
N LEU A 66 -6.91 -8.13 5.54
CA LEU A 66 -6.59 -7.18 6.61
C LEU A 66 -5.11 -7.22 7.01
N ASN A 67 -4.42 -8.37 6.95
CA ASN A 67 -2.97 -8.42 7.17
C ASN A 67 -2.18 -7.83 6.00
N PHE A 68 -2.69 -7.92 4.77
CA PHE A 68 -2.11 -7.19 3.66
C PHE A 68 -2.24 -5.67 3.89
N ALA A 69 -3.44 -5.20 4.24
CA ALA A 69 -3.67 -3.81 4.61
C ALA A 69 -2.76 -3.36 5.77
N LEU A 70 -2.65 -4.16 6.85
CA LEU A 70 -1.78 -3.85 7.99
C LEU A 70 -0.31 -3.67 7.60
N ASN A 71 0.19 -4.39 6.59
CA ASN A 71 1.54 -4.20 6.10
C ASN A 71 1.73 -2.87 5.36
N LEU A 72 0.69 -2.38 4.68
CA LEU A 72 0.68 -1.05 4.07
C LEU A 72 0.67 0.01 5.15
N GLU A 73 -0.26 -0.08 6.12
CA GLU A 73 -0.31 0.85 7.26
C GLU A 73 1.01 0.94 8.03
N TYR A 74 1.72 -0.18 8.19
CA TYR A 74 3.04 -0.18 8.79
C TYR A 74 4.07 0.63 7.99
N LEU A 75 4.04 0.54 6.67
CA LEU A 75 4.94 1.27 5.80
C LEU A 75 4.68 2.77 5.89
N GLU A 76 3.41 3.16 5.81
CA GLU A 76 2.97 4.55 5.82
C GLU A 76 3.18 5.19 7.20
N ALA A 77 2.77 4.52 8.27
CA ALA A 77 3.01 4.99 9.63
C ALA A 77 4.51 5.13 9.93
N GLU A 78 5.36 4.19 9.50
CA GLU A 78 6.81 4.35 9.66
C GLU A 78 7.35 5.54 8.88
N PHE A 79 6.89 5.76 7.64
CA PHE A 79 7.30 6.90 6.84
C PHE A 79 6.90 8.24 7.49
N TYR A 80 5.62 8.43 7.77
CA TYR A 80 5.08 9.70 8.27
C TYR A 80 5.55 10.01 9.70
N LEU A 81 5.54 9.03 10.61
CA LEU A 81 6.05 9.24 11.98
C LEU A 81 7.52 9.64 11.96
N ARG A 82 8.34 9.01 11.11
CA ARG A 82 9.76 9.38 10.97
C ARG A 82 9.90 10.78 10.38
N ALA A 83 9.08 11.14 9.40
CA ALA A 83 9.13 12.45 8.79
C ALA A 83 8.83 13.56 9.80
N VAL A 84 7.85 13.37 10.69
CA VAL A 84 7.42 14.43 11.62
C VAL A 84 8.11 14.38 12.99
N THR A 85 8.59 13.21 13.44
CA THR A 85 9.19 13.05 14.77
C THR A 85 10.62 12.52 14.77
N GLY A 86 11.12 12.00 13.65
CA GLY A 86 12.37 11.26 13.57
C GLY A 86 12.30 9.83 14.13
N ASN A 87 11.15 9.41 14.66
CA ASN A 87 10.94 8.09 15.27
C ASN A 87 9.82 7.33 14.54
N GLY A 88 9.87 5.99 14.58
CA GLY A 88 8.85 5.13 14.00
C GLY A 88 7.73 4.72 14.97
N LEU A 89 7.02 3.64 14.64
CA LEU A 89 6.02 3.04 15.52
C LEU A 89 6.65 2.50 16.81
N VAL A 90 5.89 2.55 17.90
CA VAL A 90 6.32 2.05 19.21
C VAL A 90 6.26 0.52 19.27
N PRO A 91 7.03 -0.14 20.15
CA PRO A 91 7.09 -1.62 20.22
C PRO A 91 5.73 -2.33 20.36
N ASN A 92 4.77 -1.74 21.06
CA ASN A 92 3.44 -2.33 21.24
C ASN A 92 2.61 -2.35 19.94
N ASP A 93 2.91 -1.44 19.02
CA ASP A 93 2.19 -1.28 17.76
C ASP A 93 2.79 -2.13 16.62
N ILE A 94 3.89 -2.86 16.84
CA ILE A 94 4.61 -3.58 15.75
C ILE A 94 4.76 -5.10 15.97
N SER A 95 4.44 -5.62 17.14
CA SER A 95 4.57 -7.05 17.46
C SER A 95 3.45 -7.91 16.86
N GLY A 96 3.70 -9.16 16.54
CA GLY A 96 2.66 -10.04 16.00
C GLY A 96 3.21 -11.38 15.56
N VAL A 97 2.45 -12.09 14.73
CA VAL A 97 2.87 -13.34 14.12
C VAL A 97 4.06 -13.08 13.18
N GLY A 98 5.08 -13.93 13.26
CA GLY A 98 6.28 -13.86 12.42
C GLY A 98 7.42 -13.04 13.03
N THR A 99 8.46 -12.83 12.24
CA THR A 99 9.67 -12.12 12.68
C THR A 99 9.48 -10.62 12.55
N LEU A 100 9.65 -9.90 13.66
CA LEU A 100 9.68 -8.44 13.66
C LEU A 100 10.88 -7.94 12.83
N GLY A 101 10.59 -7.15 11.81
CA GLY A 101 11.60 -6.55 10.94
C GLY A 101 12.09 -5.19 11.42
N ALA A 102 13.36 -4.92 11.13
CA ALA A 102 13.95 -3.59 11.32
C ALA A 102 13.46 -2.62 10.24
N VAL A 103 13.61 -1.32 10.53
CA VAL A 103 13.33 -0.25 9.58
C VAL A 103 14.64 0.46 9.26
N THR A 104 14.97 0.54 7.99
CA THR A 104 16.14 1.27 7.48
C THR A 104 15.69 2.57 6.85
N GLY A 105 16.41 3.65 7.18
CA GLY A 105 16.14 4.99 6.68
C GLY A 105 15.15 5.79 7.52
N GLY A 106 14.88 7.00 7.04
CA GLY A 106 13.98 7.96 7.67
C GLY A 106 14.58 8.78 8.81
N ARG A 107 14.17 10.05 8.84
CA ARG A 107 14.55 11.06 9.84
C ARG A 107 13.54 12.20 9.81
N ALA A 108 13.57 13.06 10.83
CA ALA A 108 12.71 14.24 10.85
C ALA A 108 13.03 15.17 9.66
N VAL A 109 12.00 15.50 8.88
CA VAL A 109 12.06 16.48 7.80
C VAL A 109 12.09 17.89 8.40
N GLN A 110 12.94 18.74 7.84
CA GLN A 110 12.93 20.17 8.16
C GLN A 110 11.84 20.85 7.32
N PHE A 111 10.60 20.79 7.81
CA PHE A 111 9.47 21.48 7.19
C PHE A 111 9.63 22.99 7.34
N GLN A 112 9.62 23.71 6.21
CA GLN A 112 9.66 25.17 6.20
C GLN A 112 8.26 25.75 6.36
N ASP A 113 7.26 25.07 5.80
CA ASP A 113 5.87 25.46 5.88
C ASP A 113 5.16 24.81 7.08
N TYR A 114 4.63 25.66 7.97
CA TYR A 114 3.87 25.21 9.13
C TYR A 114 2.67 24.35 8.73
N ALA A 115 1.93 24.74 7.69
CA ALA A 115 0.76 24.01 7.21
C ALA A 115 1.12 22.59 6.75
N ILE A 116 2.17 22.43 5.94
CA ILE A 116 2.64 21.10 5.50
C ILE A 116 3.04 20.26 6.70
N ARG A 117 3.76 20.83 7.67
CA ARG A 117 4.12 20.10 8.89
C ARG A 117 2.87 19.63 9.66
N GLN A 118 1.81 20.43 9.72
CA GLN A 118 0.57 20.02 10.38
C GLN A 118 -0.14 18.91 9.61
N TYR A 119 -0.25 19.01 8.28
CA TYR A 119 -0.83 17.94 7.46
C TYR A 119 -0.03 16.64 7.58
N ALA A 120 1.30 16.70 7.50
CA ALA A 120 2.15 15.53 7.70
C ALA A 120 1.97 14.91 9.10
N TYR A 121 1.73 15.73 10.12
CA TYR A 121 1.53 15.26 11.49
C TYR A 121 0.16 14.62 11.69
N GLU A 122 -0.88 15.19 11.09
CA GLU A 122 -2.24 14.64 11.04
C GLU A 122 -2.22 13.25 10.38
N ILE A 123 -1.68 13.16 9.15
CA ILE A 123 -1.52 11.89 8.44
C ILE A 123 -0.73 10.89 9.29
N ALA A 124 0.39 11.31 9.91
CA ALA A 124 1.16 10.42 10.80
C ALA A 124 0.35 9.87 11.99
N GLN A 125 -0.61 10.63 12.52
CA GLN A 125 -1.49 10.14 13.59
C GLN A 125 -2.57 9.21 13.06
N ASP A 126 -3.09 9.49 11.87
CA ASP A 126 -4.12 8.67 11.22
C ASP A 126 -3.54 7.31 10.81
N GLU A 127 -2.36 7.25 10.19
CA GLU A 127 -1.71 5.97 9.87
C GLU A 127 -1.41 5.14 11.13
N LYS A 128 -1.01 5.82 12.21
CA LYS A 128 -0.82 5.14 13.50
C LYS A 128 -2.15 4.62 14.06
N ALA A 129 -3.26 5.34 13.84
CA ALA A 129 -4.58 4.89 14.23
C ALA A 129 -5.06 3.71 13.36
N HIS A 130 -4.80 3.72 12.04
CA HIS A 130 -5.08 2.62 11.13
C HIS A 130 -4.35 1.35 11.54
N VAL A 131 -3.03 1.43 11.82
CA VAL A 131 -2.25 0.31 12.38
C VAL A 131 -2.93 -0.26 13.62
N LYS A 132 -3.30 0.59 14.59
CA LYS A 132 -3.93 0.12 15.83
C LYS A 132 -5.29 -0.51 15.58
N PHE A 133 -6.08 0.09 14.70
CA PHE A 133 -7.40 -0.38 14.33
C PHE A 133 -7.32 -1.78 13.69
N LEU A 134 -6.49 -1.96 12.67
CA LEU A 134 -6.32 -3.26 12.00
C LEU A 134 -5.75 -4.30 12.95
N ARG A 135 -4.78 -3.94 13.80
CA ARG A 135 -4.23 -4.85 14.83
C ARG A 135 -5.29 -5.30 15.83
N ALA A 136 -6.22 -4.42 16.22
CA ALA A 136 -7.33 -4.76 17.09
C ALA A 136 -8.31 -5.71 16.39
N ALA A 137 -8.69 -5.41 15.14
CA ALA A 137 -9.58 -6.24 14.33
C ALA A 137 -8.99 -7.64 14.08
N LEU A 138 -7.69 -7.72 13.82
CA LEU A 138 -6.97 -8.97 13.57
C LEU A 138 -6.73 -9.80 14.84
N GLY A 139 -6.77 -9.20 16.03
CA GLY A 139 -6.52 -9.89 17.29
C GLY A 139 -5.19 -10.66 17.27
N SER A 140 -5.21 -11.97 17.57
CA SER A 140 -4.02 -12.83 17.53
C SER A 140 -3.50 -13.13 16.13
N ALA A 141 -4.28 -12.85 15.08
CA ALA A 141 -3.88 -13.08 13.69
C ALA A 141 -3.06 -11.91 13.11
N ARG A 142 -2.80 -10.83 13.87
CA ARG A 142 -2.02 -9.70 13.36
C ARG A 142 -0.56 -10.09 13.12
N VAL A 143 -0.03 -9.73 11.95
CA VAL A 143 1.40 -9.94 11.65
C VAL A 143 2.28 -8.90 12.33
N ALA A 144 3.51 -9.31 12.65
CA ALA A 144 4.55 -8.38 13.08
C ALA A 144 4.94 -7.46 11.92
N ARG A 145 5.38 -6.22 12.23
CA ARG A 145 5.87 -5.28 11.22
C ARG A 145 6.99 -5.92 10.41
N PRO A 146 6.91 -5.92 9.07
CA PRO A 146 7.94 -6.51 8.23
C PRO A 146 9.20 -5.65 8.24
N ALA A 147 10.29 -6.18 7.67
CA ALA A 147 11.46 -5.35 7.40
C ALA A 147 11.10 -4.31 6.33
N ILE A 148 11.32 -3.03 6.64
CA ILE A 148 11.01 -1.89 5.78
C ILE A 148 12.32 -1.17 5.48
N ASN A 149 12.60 -0.89 4.22
CA ASN A 149 13.76 -0.10 3.81
C ASN A 149 13.27 1.09 3.01
N LEU A 150 13.09 2.22 3.68
CA LEU A 150 12.52 3.43 3.10
C LEU A 150 13.47 4.01 2.04
N ASP A 151 14.77 4.04 2.33
CA ASP A 151 15.78 4.59 1.42
C ASP A 151 15.80 3.83 0.08
N ALA A 152 15.81 2.50 0.16
CA ALA A 152 15.81 1.66 -1.03
C ALA A 152 14.48 1.72 -1.79
N ALA A 153 13.35 1.71 -1.07
CA ALA A 153 12.01 1.75 -1.66
C ALA A 153 11.80 3.06 -2.44
N PHE A 154 12.08 4.21 -1.83
CA PHE A 154 11.90 5.50 -2.49
C PHE A 154 12.91 5.74 -3.60
N THR A 155 14.15 5.29 -3.45
CA THR A 155 15.13 5.34 -4.55
C THR A 155 14.67 4.49 -5.74
N ALA A 156 14.10 3.31 -5.49
CA ALA A 156 13.56 2.47 -6.55
C ALA A 156 12.35 3.14 -7.25
N ALA A 157 11.41 3.68 -6.47
CA ALA A 157 10.22 4.35 -6.99
C ALA A 157 10.58 5.61 -7.81
N ALA A 158 11.44 6.48 -7.27
CA ALA A 158 11.89 7.68 -7.98
C ALA A 158 12.64 7.35 -9.27
N ARG A 159 13.40 6.24 -9.30
CA ARG A 159 14.06 5.76 -10.53
C ARG A 159 13.06 5.21 -11.54
N ALA A 160 12.05 4.47 -11.09
CA ALA A 160 10.96 4.00 -11.95
C ALA A 160 10.20 5.17 -12.58
N ALA A 161 9.98 6.25 -11.82
CA ALA A 161 9.39 7.50 -12.28
C ALA A 161 10.34 8.40 -13.09
N GLY A 162 11.60 7.98 -13.33
CA GLY A 162 12.56 8.77 -14.09
C GLY A 162 13.00 10.08 -13.41
N LEU A 163 12.70 10.27 -12.12
CA LEU A 163 13.10 11.44 -11.34
C LEU A 163 14.61 11.46 -11.05
N ILE A 164 15.22 10.28 -11.01
CA ILE A 164 16.65 10.07 -10.78
C ILE A 164 17.20 9.00 -11.73
N SER A 165 18.51 9.03 -11.98
CA SER A 165 19.19 8.18 -12.95
C SER A 165 20.45 7.52 -12.37
N GLY A 166 20.88 6.41 -12.97
CA GLY A 166 22.11 5.72 -12.60
C GLY A 166 22.18 5.34 -11.11
N THR A 167 23.26 5.74 -10.45
CA THR A 167 23.54 5.44 -9.03
C THR A 167 23.01 6.52 -8.07
N GLN A 168 22.21 7.48 -8.55
CA GLN A 168 21.58 8.46 -7.68
C GLN A 168 20.62 7.78 -6.71
N THR A 169 20.44 8.42 -5.55
CA THR A 169 19.47 8.06 -4.52
C THR A 169 18.43 9.14 -4.40
N PHE A 170 17.20 8.76 -4.04
CA PHE A 170 16.14 9.71 -3.72
C PHE A 170 15.90 9.67 -2.22
N ASP A 171 16.14 10.80 -1.59
CA ASP A 171 15.97 10.96 -0.15
C ASP A 171 14.64 11.64 0.14
N ALA A 172 13.64 10.81 0.48
CA ALA A 172 12.29 11.24 0.80
C ALA A 172 12.22 12.20 2.01
N PHE A 173 13.29 12.27 2.82
CA PHE A 173 13.33 13.08 4.04
C PHE A 173 14.24 14.31 3.92
N ALA A 174 14.76 14.60 2.72
CA ALA A 174 15.69 15.70 2.47
C ALA A 174 15.08 17.08 2.74
N ASN A 175 13.85 17.28 2.28
CA ASN A 175 13.09 18.52 2.39
C ASN A 175 11.60 18.21 2.20
N GLN A 176 10.76 19.22 2.38
CA GLN A 176 9.32 19.08 2.29
C GLN A 176 8.84 18.72 0.86
N GLU A 177 9.53 19.15 -0.19
CA GLU A 177 9.17 18.82 -1.57
C GLU A 177 9.40 17.33 -1.87
N ASN A 178 10.55 16.79 -1.46
CA ASN A 178 10.84 15.37 -1.54
C ASN A 178 9.88 14.55 -0.67
N PHE A 179 9.52 15.06 0.51
CA PHE A 179 8.51 14.44 1.36
C PHE A 179 7.15 14.39 0.67
N LEU A 180 6.70 15.47 0.02
CA LEU A 180 5.42 15.49 -0.71
C LEU A 180 5.43 14.54 -1.91
N LEU A 181 6.53 14.46 -2.67
CA LEU A 181 6.68 13.51 -3.77
C LEU A 181 6.68 12.06 -3.27
N ALA A 182 7.34 11.80 -2.15
CA ALA A 182 7.32 10.51 -1.48
C ALA A 182 5.92 10.15 -0.95
N SER A 183 5.22 11.10 -0.35
CA SER A 183 3.84 10.96 0.13
C SER A 183 2.92 10.59 -1.04
N PHE A 184 3.05 11.27 -2.18
CA PHE A 184 2.24 10.98 -3.36
C PHE A 184 2.43 9.57 -3.90
N ILE A 185 3.61 8.97 -3.71
CA ILE A 185 3.83 7.55 -4.05
C ILE A 185 3.00 6.63 -3.15
N PHE A 186 2.84 6.93 -1.86
CA PHE A 186 2.15 6.06 -0.90
C PHE A 186 0.63 6.24 -0.90
N GLU A 187 0.13 7.48 -0.86
CA GLU A 187 -1.30 7.75 -0.68
C GLU A 187 -2.18 7.09 -1.76
N ASP A 188 -1.75 7.16 -3.03
CA ASP A 188 -2.51 6.53 -4.11
C ASP A 188 -2.36 4.98 -4.09
N VAL A 189 -1.30 4.42 -3.48
CA VAL A 189 -1.17 2.98 -3.24
C VAL A 189 -2.14 2.52 -2.16
N GLY A 190 -2.33 3.29 -1.09
CA GLY A 190 -3.35 3.02 -0.07
C GLY A 190 -4.76 2.99 -0.68
N VAL A 191 -5.14 4.04 -1.43
CA VAL A 191 -6.44 4.14 -2.10
C VAL A 191 -6.69 2.97 -3.05
N THR A 192 -5.72 2.64 -3.91
CA THR A 192 -5.86 1.54 -4.87
C THR A 192 -5.91 0.18 -4.19
N ALA A 193 -5.12 -0.03 -3.14
CA ALA A 193 -5.11 -1.26 -2.36
C ALA A 193 -6.45 -1.52 -1.66
N TYR A 194 -6.99 -0.53 -0.93
CA TYR A 194 -8.29 -0.68 -0.25
C TYR A 194 -9.44 -0.85 -1.24
N LYS A 195 -9.45 -0.08 -2.34
CA LYS A 195 -10.44 -0.24 -3.40
C LYS A 195 -10.38 -1.63 -4.04
N GLY A 196 -9.18 -2.13 -4.34
CA GLY A 196 -8.98 -3.47 -4.93
C GLY A 196 -9.28 -4.61 -3.95
N ALA A 197 -9.08 -4.39 -2.66
CA ALA A 197 -9.38 -5.34 -1.60
C ALA A 197 -10.89 -5.41 -1.27
N ALA A 198 -11.63 -4.32 -1.42
CA ALA A 198 -13.04 -4.24 -1.01
C ALA A 198 -13.94 -5.39 -1.54
N PRO A 199 -13.84 -5.83 -2.81
CA PRO A 199 -14.63 -6.96 -3.31
C PRO A 199 -14.26 -8.32 -2.68
N LEU A 200 -13.07 -8.43 -2.10
CA LEU A 200 -12.56 -9.65 -1.46
C LEU A 200 -12.98 -9.76 0.01
N ILE A 201 -13.52 -8.68 0.61
CA ILE A 201 -13.94 -8.67 2.01
C ILE A 201 -15.39 -9.15 2.12
N THR A 202 -15.58 -10.27 2.80
CA THR A 202 -16.89 -10.90 2.95
C THR A 202 -17.65 -10.38 4.18
N ASN A 203 -16.95 -10.14 5.29
CA ASN A 203 -17.52 -9.60 6.51
C ASN A 203 -17.87 -8.12 6.35
N LYS A 204 -19.15 -7.79 6.53
CA LYS A 204 -19.64 -6.41 6.34
C LYS A 204 -19.08 -5.41 7.33
N THR A 205 -18.76 -5.82 8.55
CA THR A 205 -18.08 -4.97 9.53
C THR A 205 -16.66 -4.63 9.09
N TYR A 206 -15.93 -5.60 8.53
CA TYR A 206 -14.59 -5.33 8.00
C TYR A 206 -14.63 -4.54 6.70
N LEU A 207 -15.64 -4.73 5.86
CA LEU A 207 -15.84 -3.95 4.65
C LEU A 207 -16.17 -2.48 4.99
N GLU A 208 -17.05 -2.24 5.94
CA GLU A 208 -17.37 -0.88 6.42
C GLU A 208 -16.12 -0.19 6.96
N ALA A 209 -15.33 -0.89 7.77
CA ALA A 209 -14.09 -0.37 8.30
C ALA A 209 -13.05 -0.05 7.20
N ALA A 210 -12.86 -0.95 6.24
CA ALA A 210 -11.98 -0.76 5.11
C ALA A 210 -12.43 0.43 4.22
N ALA A 211 -13.74 0.63 4.07
CA ALA A 211 -14.29 1.79 3.36
C ALA A 211 -14.02 3.10 4.12
N GLY A 212 -14.02 3.07 5.46
CA GLY A 212 -13.63 4.20 6.30
C GLY A 212 -12.17 4.61 6.10
N ILE A 213 -11.24 3.64 6.13
CA ILE A 213 -9.81 3.90 5.88
C ILE A 213 -9.61 4.43 4.46
N LEU A 214 -10.21 3.78 3.45
CA LEU A 214 -10.18 4.25 2.06
C LEU A 214 -10.57 5.73 1.90
N ALA A 215 -11.56 6.20 2.66
CA ALA A 215 -11.99 7.59 2.62
C ALA A 215 -10.95 8.55 3.23
N VAL A 216 -10.27 8.12 4.30
CA VAL A 216 -9.17 8.86 4.93
C VAL A 216 -7.98 8.96 3.98
N GLU A 217 -7.55 7.85 3.39
CA GLU A 217 -6.50 7.82 2.35
C GLU A 217 -6.81 8.78 1.19
N ALA A 218 -8.07 8.82 0.76
CA ALA A 218 -8.49 9.75 -0.30
C ALA A 218 -8.38 11.23 0.12
N TYR A 219 -8.60 11.56 1.39
CA TYR A 219 -8.39 12.92 1.90
C TYR A 219 -6.90 13.27 1.95
N HIS A 220 -6.07 12.35 2.42
CA HIS A 220 -4.61 12.50 2.44
C HIS A 220 -4.07 12.72 1.02
N ALA A 221 -4.42 11.84 0.07
CA ALA A 221 -4.08 11.96 -1.35
C ALA A 221 -4.50 13.33 -1.92
N GLY A 222 -5.73 13.78 -1.63
CA GLY A 222 -6.24 15.07 -2.06
C GLY A 222 -5.41 16.25 -1.55
N ILE A 223 -5.01 16.23 -0.28
CA ILE A 223 -4.15 17.27 0.32
C ILE A 223 -2.76 17.26 -0.32
N ILE A 224 -2.12 16.09 -0.45
CA ILE A 224 -0.79 15.96 -1.05
C ILE A 224 -0.78 16.46 -2.49
N ARG A 225 -1.76 16.07 -3.31
CA ARG A 225 -1.92 16.54 -4.70
C ARG A 225 -2.05 18.06 -4.76
N SER A 226 -2.85 18.64 -3.86
CA SER A 226 -3.03 20.10 -3.76
C SER A 226 -1.72 20.80 -3.39
N GLN A 227 -0.93 20.27 -2.46
CA GLN A 227 0.35 20.84 -2.06
C GLN A 227 1.42 20.74 -3.15
N LEU A 228 1.46 19.62 -3.89
CA LEU A 228 2.34 19.45 -5.04
C LEU A 228 2.02 20.46 -6.15
N PHE A 229 0.74 20.62 -6.47
CA PHE A 229 0.30 21.58 -7.49
C PHE A 229 0.68 23.02 -7.11
N ALA A 230 0.38 23.43 -5.88
CA ALA A 230 0.70 24.76 -5.36
C ALA A 230 2.20 25.08 -5.37
N ARG A 231 3.07 24.05 -5.36
CA ARG A 231 4.54 24.17 -5.38
C ARG A 231 5.16 24.04 -6.77
N GLY A 232 4.35 23.92 -7.82
CA GLY A 232 4.85 23.74 -9.18
C GLY A 232 5.53 22.38 -9.40
N LEU A 233 5.17 21.37 -8.60
CA LEU A 233 5.71 20.00 -8.70
C LEU A 233 4.86 19.09 -9.60
N ALA A 234 4.11 19.67 -10.53
CA ALA A 234 3.26 18.91 -11.46
C ALA A 234 4.07 17.94 -12.33
N ALA A 235 5.18 18.39 -12.91
CA ALA A 235 6.01 17.54 -13.75
C ALA A 235 6.52 16.26 -13.04
N PRO A 236 7.17 16.34 -11.86
CA PRO A 236 7.57 15.13 -11.14
C PRO A 236 6.39 14.30 -10.62
N ALA A 237 5.27 14.92 -10.22
CA ALA A 237 4.08 14.18 -9.80
C ALA A 237 3.46 13.39 -10.96
N ASN A 238 3.35 13.97 -12.15
CA ASN A 238 2.83 13.28 -13.34
C ASN A 238 3.78 12.15 -13.77
N ALA A 239 5.09 12.32 -13.62
CA ALA A 239 6.05 11.25 -13.89
C ALA A 239 5.88 10.07 -12.92
N ILE A 240 5.54 10.33 -11.65
CA ILE A 240 5.17 9.29 -10.68
C ILE A 240 3.88 8.58 -11.11
N SER A 241 2.84 9.35 -11.46
CA SER A 241 1.55 8.81 -11.94
C SER A 241 1.74 7.86 -13.13
N ASN A 242 2.45 8.34 -14.17
CA ASN A 242 2.72 7.55 -15.37
C ASN A 242 3.50 6.25 -15.06
N ALA A 243 4.41 6.30 -14.09
CA ALA A 243 5.15 5.11 -13.67
C ALA A 243 4.25 4.10 -12.96
N ARG A 244 3.29 4.55 -12.14
CA ARG A 244 2.30 3.68 -11.49
C ARG A 244 1.34 3.08 -12.53
N ASP A 245 0.82 3.88 -13.45
CA ASP A 245 0.00 3.39 -14.59
C ASP A 245 0.68 2.26 -15.36
N SER A 246 1.99 2.38 -15.58
CA SER A 246 2.75 1.36 -16.31
C SER A 246 2.77 -0.02 -15.64
N LEU A 247 2.38 -0.10 -14.35
CA LEU A 247 2.29 -1.34 -13.58
C LEU A 247 0.93 -2.04 -13.72
N ASP A 248 -0.13 -1.30 -14.09
CA ASP A 248 -1.52 -1.79 -14.05
C ASP A 248 -2.09 -2.13 -15.44
N GLY A 249 -1.28 -2.01 -16.49
CA GLY A 249 -1.59 -2.46 -17.85
C GLY A 249 -1.45 -1.37 -18.91
N SER A 250 -2.21 -1.49 -20.00
CA SER A 250 -2.16 -0.54 -21.12
C SER A 250 -3.18 0.59 -21.05
N THR A 251 -3.98 0.64 -19.99
CA THR A 251 -5.04 1.65 -19.81
C THR A 251 -4.53 2.69 -18.82
N ASP A 252 -4.66 3.96 -19.17
CA ASP A 252 -4.42 5.08 -18.25
C ASP A 252 -5.59 5.15 -17.25
N LEU A 253 -5.32 4.76 -16.01
CA LEU A 253 -6.28 4.71 -14.91
C LEU A 253 -5.85 5.59 -13.74
N ASP A 254 -4.59 6.02 -13.72
CA ASP A 254 -3.99 6.83 -12.69
C ASP A 254 -3.71 8.25 -13.17
N GLN A 255 -4.43 9.21 -12.60
CA GLN A 255 -4.39 10.58 -13.07
C GLN A 255 -3.33 11.39 -12.34
N GLY A 256 -2.44 12.02 -13.11
CA GLY A 256 -1.53 13.05 -12.63
C GLY A 256 -2.26 14.25 -12.01
N ILE A 257 -1.52 15.23 -11.49
CA ILE A 257 -2.11 16.38 -10.79
C ILE A 257 -2.54 17.53 -11.72
N THR A 258 -2.37 17.34 -13.03
CA THR A 258 -2.82 18.25 -14.09
C THR A 258 -3.58 17.49 -15.16
N VAL A 259 -4.52 18.16 -15.81
CA VAL A 259 -5.31 17.58 -16.90
C VAL A 259 -4.39 17.33 -18.11
N SER A 260 -4.36 16.09 -18.61
CA SER A 260 -3.51 15.62 -19.72
C SER A 260 -2.01 15.50 -19.43
N GLY A 261 -1.61 15.50 -18.14
CA GLY A 261 -0.21 15.37 -17.73
C GLY A 261 0.59 16.63 -17.97
#